data_AF-A0A1Y2BNZ1-F1
#
_entry.id   AF-A0A1Y2BNZ1-F1
#
_cell.length_a   1.000
_cell.length_b   1.000
_cell.length_c   1.000
_cell.angle_alpha   90.00
_cell.angle_beta   90.00
_cell.angle_gamma   90.00
#
_symmetry.space_group_name_H-M   'P 1'
#
loop_
_entity.id
_entity.type
_entity.pdbx_description
1 polymer ?
#
loop_
_entity_poly.entity_id
_entity_poly.type
_entity_poly.pdbx_seq_one_letter_code
_entity_poly.pdbx_strand_id
1 'polypeptide(L)'
;MTSQPDIRITLASTDAHITQIKTLHNANLRRLLPVEVQERDGFVTAEYEVEYLAHIHKSTPAVVALAQVDGAEQVVGYVLAATKTDSMSHNLLKDLVHFVDSNSSYNGKPLASTNYIVVGHFYLKSGKFECAVTDVVSTNVISLRAHERRDG
;
A
#
# COMPACT_ATOMS: atom_id res chain seq x y z
N MET A 1 1.35 0.41 31.63
CA MET A 1 0.58 1.03 30.52
C MET A 1 1.60 1.53 29.51
N THR A 2 1.85 0.78 28.44
CA THR A 2 2.67 1.27 27.32
C THR A 2 1.83 2.30 26.57
N SER A 3 2.24 3.57 26.61
CA SER A 3 1.63 4.60 25.78
C SER A 3 1.74 4.18 24.32
N GLN A 4 0.63 4.23 23.58
CA GLN A 4 0.68 4.10 22.12
C GLN A 4 1.67 5.14 21.57
N PRO A 5 2.56 4.75 20.64
CA PRO A 5 3.48 5.70 20.03
C PRO A 5 2.68 6.76 19.26
N ASP A 6 3.16 8.00 19.30
CA ASP A 6 2.58 9.09 18.52
C ASP A 6 2.79 8.82 17.02
N ILE A 7 1.70 8.84 16.25
CA ILE A 7 1.70 8.51 14.81
C ILE A 7 1.29 9.73 14.02
N ARG A 8 2.16 10.13 13.09
CA ARG A 8 1.89 11.19 12.13
C ARG A 8 1.71 10.61 10.75
N ILE A 9 0.53 10.82 10.16
CA ILE A 9 0.26 10.47 8.77
C ILE A 9 0.59 11.66 7.88
N THR A 10 1.39 11.43 6.85
CA THR A 10 1.76 12.47 5.87
C THR A 10 1.98 11.84 4.50
N LEU A 11 2.00 12.67 3.45
CA LEU A 11 2.59 12.24 2.19
C LEU A 11 4.11 12.11 2.36
N ALA A 12 4.68 11.09 1.75
CA ALA A 12 6.12 10.99 1.59
C ALA A 12 6.61 12.17 0.73
N SER A 13 7.74 12.74 1.11
CA SER A 13 8.27 13.98 0.52
C SER A 13 9.79 13.99 0.43
N THR A 14 10.45 12.90 0.82
CA THR A 14 11.91 12.77 0.86
C THR A 14 12.35 11.42 0.31
N ASP A 15 13.54 11.37 -0.28
CA ASP A 15 14.15 10.12 -0.75
C ASP A 15 14.40 9.14 0.43
N ALA A 16 14.60 9.69 1.63
CA ALA A 16 14.68 8.90 2.86
C ALA A 16 13.39 8.12 3.12
N HIS A 17 12.21 8.71 2.89
CA HIS A 17 10.94 7.98 3.01
C HIS A 17 10.85 6.85 1.98
N ILE A 18 11.27 7.06 0.73
CA ILE A 18 11.25 6.01 -0.30
C ILE A 18 12.17 4.86 0.07
N THR A 19 13.36 5.17 0.57
CA THR A 19 14.31 4.17 1.06
C THR A 19 13.72 3.37 2.23
N GLN A 20 13.11 4.04 3.21
CA GLN A 20 12.49 3.37 4.35
C GLN A 20 11.27 2.54 3.95
N ILE A 21 10.46 3.02 2.99
CA ILE A 21 9.37 2.23 2.38
C ILE A 21 9.94 0.97 1.75
N LYS A 22 11.01 1.05 0.94
CA LYS A 22 11.62 -0.12 0.30
C LYS A 22 12.17 -1.10 1.33
N THR A 23 12.84 -0.60 2.37
CA THR A 23 13.34 -1.43 3.48
C THR A 23 12.20 -2.14 4.19
N LEU A 24 11.14 -1.41 4.57
CA LEU A 24 9.98 -1.98 5.24
C LEU A 24 9.26 -2.97 4.32
N HIS A 25 9.07 -2.65 3.04
CA HIS A 25 8.46 -3.55 2.07
C HIS A 25 9.22 -4.87 1.95
N ASN A 26 10.54 -4.80 1.76
CA ASN A 26 11.39 -5.98 1.63
C ASN A 26 11.36 -6.86 2.88
N ALA A 27 11.35 -6.27 4.07
CA ALA A 27 11.27 -7.00 5.33
C ALA A 27 9.98 -7.85 5.46
N ASN A 28 8.96 -7.57 4.62
CA ASN A 28 7.65 -8.19 4.71
C ASN A 28 7.27 -8.97 3.45
N LEU A 29 8.24 -9.19 2.55
CA LEU A 29 8.06 -10.07 1.43
C LEU A 29 7.77 -11.48 1.92
N ARG A 30 6.72 -12.10 1.38
CA ARG A 30 6.28 -13.45 1.74
C ARG A 30 7.43 -14.45 1.78
N ARG A 31 8.29 -14.44 0.76
CA ARG A 31 9.43 -15.36 0.63
C ARG A 31 10.50 -15.20 1.73
N LEU A 32 10.47 -14.08 2.47
CA LEU A 32 11.41 -13.74 3.53
C LEU A 32 10.81 -13.87 4.93
N LEU A 33 9.53 -14.20 5.05
CA LEU A 33 8.82 -14.33 6.33
C LEU A 33 8.59 -15.79 6.72
N PRO A 34 8.75 -16.17 8.01
CA PRO A 34 8.25 -17.45 8.53
C PRO A 34 6.75 -17.61 8.31
N VAL A 35 6.27 -18.85 8.16
CA VAL A 35 4.85 -19.14 7.89
C VAL A 35 3.95 -18.61 9.00
N GLU A 36 4.39 -18.72 10.26
CA GLU A 36 3.65 -18.27 11.43
C GLU A 36 3.45 -16.75 11.41
N VAL A 37 4.42 -16.00 10.88
CA VAL A 37 4.33 -14.54 10.72
C VAL A 37 3.45 -14.19 9.53
N GLN A 38 3.53 -14.94 8.43
CA GLN A 38 2.65 -14.77 7.27
C GLN A 38 1.17 -14.93 7.64
N GLU A 39 0.84 -15.92 8.48
CA GLU A 39 -0.54 -16.18 8.91
C GLU A 39 -1.04 -15.15 9.93
N ARG A 40 -0.17 -14.73 10.85
CA ARG A 40 -0.54 -13.77 11.91
C ARG A 40 -0.62 -12.32 11.42
N ASP A 41 0.39 -11.87 10.67
CA ASP A 41 0.61 -10.46 10.37
C ASP A 41 0.36 -10.10 8.90
N GLY A 42 0.18 -11.11 8.04
CA GLY A 42 0.12 -10.93 6.59
C GLY A 42 1.50 -10.73 5.96
N PHE A 43 1.51 -10.50 4.65
CA PHE A 43 2.73 -10.36 3.85
C PHE A 43 2.45 -9.60 2.55
N VAL A 44 3.52 -9.12 1.91
CA VAL A 44 3.49 -8.58 0.55
C VAL A 44 4.14 -9.55 -0.43
N THR A 45 3.67 -9.56 -1.69
CA THR A 45 4.18 -10.46 -2.74
C THR A 45 4.75 -9.73 -3.95
N ALA A 46 4.37 -8.46 -4.15
CA ALA A 46 4.96 -7.63 -5.17
C ALA A 46 6.39 -7.29 -4.78
N GLU A 47 7.31 -7.23 -5.75
CA GLU A 47 8.68 -6.74 -5.53
C GLU A 47 8.89 -5.52 -6.42
N TYR A 48 9.32 -4.40 -5.83
CA TYR A 48 9.51 -3.15 -6.56
C TYR A 48 10.98 -2.72 -6.54
N GLU A 49 11.54 -2.33 -7.68
CA GLU A 49 12.82 -1.63 -7.70
C GLU A 49 12.70 -0.22 -7.11
N VAL A 50 13.79 0.30 -6.53
CA VAL A 50 13.77 1.63 -5.90
C VAL A 50 13.50 2.73 -6.92
N GLU A 51 14.00 2.56 -8.14
CA GLU A 51 13.78 3.46 -9.27
C GLU A 51 12.29 3.50 -9.66
N TYR A 52 11.62 2.34 -9.60
CA TYR A 52 10.19 2.26 -9.84
C TYR A 52 9.40 2.97 -8.74
N LEU A 53 9.75 2.73 -7.48
CA LEU A 53 9.12 3.43 -6.35
C LEU A 53 9.31 4.94 -6.44
N ALA A 54 10.52 5.40 -6.78
CA ALA A 54 10.81 6.82 -6.98
C ALA A 54 10.04 7.41 -8.17
N HIS A 55 9.83 6.62 -9.23
CA HIS A 55 9.05 7.05 -10.40
C HIS A 55 7.57 7.26 -10.04
N ILE A 56 6.90 6.26 -9.45
CA ILE A 56 5.47 6.37 -9.09
C ILE A 56 5.25 7.40 -7.98
N HIS A 57 6.27 7.65 -7.14
CA HIS A 57 6.20 8.66 -6.10
C HIS A 57 6.06 10.08 -6.66
N LYS A 58 6.62 10.35 -7.83
CA LYS A 58 6.53 11.68 -8.47
C LYS A 58 5.12 12.03 -8.92
N SER A 59 4.37 11.04 -9.39
CA SER A 59 2.99 11.22 -9.86
C SER A 59 1.97 11.04 -8.73
N THR A 60 2.19 10.04 -7.88
CA THR A 60 1.32 9.66 -6.78
C THR A 60 2.14 9.45 -5.50
N PRO A 61 2.41 10.52 -4.73
CA PRO A 61 3.15 10.43 -3.48
C PRO A 61 2.53 9.40 -2.54
N ALA A 62 3.37 8.54 -1.97
CA ALA A 62 2.94 7.53 -1.02
C ALA A 62 2.42 8.18 0.26
N VAL A 63 1.40 7.62 0.89
CA VAL A 63 1.05 8.00 2.26
C VAL A 63 1.95 7.21 3.20
N VAL A 64 2.55 7.86 4.19
CA VAL A 64 3.40 7.23 5.20
C VAL A 64 2.90 7.52 6.60
N ALA A 65 3.00 6.51 7.46
CA ALA A 65 2.85 6.64 8.90
C ALA A 65 4.24 6.76 9.52
N LEU A 66 4.48 7.87 10.22
CA LEU A 66 5.73 8.17 10.89
C LEU A 66 5.57 8.00 12.40
N ALA A 67 6.54 7.37 13.05
CA ALA A 67 6.58 7.20 14.50
C ALA A 67 8.00 7.40 15.04
N GLN A 68 8.13 7.73 16.31
CA GLN A 68 9.41 7.66 17.01
C GLN A 68 9.76 6.21 17.34
N VAL A 69 10.87 5.73 16.78
CA VAL A 69 11.44 4.40 17.02
C VAL A 69 12.89 4.59 17.42
N ASP A 70 13.25 4.10 18.61
CA ASP A 70 14.62 4.20 19.15
C ASP A 70 15.19 5.63 19.15
N GLY A 71 14.34 6.64 19.35
CA GLY A 71 14.72 8.05 19.42
C GLY A 71 14.80 8.78 18.07
N ALA A 72 14.36 8.15 16.97
CA ALA A 72 14.31 8.78 15.65
C ALA A 72 12.95 8.60 14.96
N GLU A 73 12.56 9.54 14.11
CA GLU A 73 11.36 9.42 13.27
C GLU A 73 11.60 8.39 12.15
N GLN A 74 10.72 7.40 12.06
CA GLN A 74 10.79 6.33 11.07
C GLN A 74 9.43 6.07 10.43
N VAL A 75 9.45 5.67 9.16
CA VAL A 75 8.30 5.12 8.45
C VAL A 75 7.98 3.74 9.04
N VAL A 76 6.84 3.65 9.73
CA VAL A 76 6.35 2.41 10.35
C VAL A 76 5.22 1.76 9.56
N GLY A 77 4.68 2.47 8.57
CA GLY A 77 3.68 1.98 7.63
C GLY A 77 3.58 2.89 6.41
N TYR A 78 3.07 2.36 5.30
CA TYR A 78 2.91 3.14 4.08
C TYR A 78 1.81 2.59 3.17
N VAL A 79 1.38 3.43 2.23
CA VAL A 79 0.45 3.10 1.15
C VAL A 79 1.04 3.59 -0.17
N LEU A 80 1.15 2.67 -1.13
CA LEU A 80 1.52 3.02 -2.50
C LEU A 80 0.27 3.16 -3.34
N ALA A 81 0.22 4.25 -4.10
CA ALA A 81 -0.71 4.41 -5.21
C ALA A 81 0.11 4.46 -6.50
N ALA A 82 -0.46 3.96 -7.59
CA ALA A 82 0.07 4.11 -8.93
C ALA A 82 -1.07 4.44 -9.89
N THR A 83 -0.82 5.33 -10.84
CA THR A 83 -1.75 5.54 -11.95
C THR A 83 -1.76 4.32 -12.88
N LYS A 84 -2.76 4.21 -13.75
CA LYS A 84 -2.75 3.20 -14.83
C LYS A 84 -1.46 3.25 -15.64
N THR A 85 -1.06 4.45 -16.06
CA THR A 85 0.12 4.67 -16.89
C THR A 85 1.39 4.21 -16.18
N ASP A 86 1.56 4.58 -14.91
CA ASP A 86 2.74 4.20 -14.13
C ASP A 86 2.78 2.69 -13.84
N SER A 87 1.59 2.07 -13.72
CA SER A 87 1.45 0.62 -13.54
C SER A 87 1.94 -0.17 -14.76
N MET A 88 1.89 0.40 -15.97
CA MET A 88 2.34 -0.27 -17.20
C MET A 88 3.85 -0.57 -17.20
N SER A 89 4.63 0.17 -16.42
CA SER A 89 6.08 -0.01 -16.29
C SER A 89 6.47 -1.13 -15.31
N HIS A 90 5.50 -1.84 -14.72
CA HIS A 90 5.74 -2.94 -13.78
C HIS A 90 4.87 -4.16 -14.13
N ASN A 91 5.48 -5.31 -14.41
CA ASN A 91 4.79 -6.50 -14.95
C ASN A 91 3.54 -6.90 -14.14
N LEU A 92 3.67 -7.03 -12.80
CA LEU A 92 2.53 -7.42 -11.95
C LEU A 92 1.38 -6.40 -11.99
N LEU A 93 1.71 -5.11 -12.01
CA LEU A 93 0.70 -4.05 -11.95
C LEU A 93 0.06 -3.85 -13.32
N LYS A 94 0.83 -4.01 -14.39
CA LYS A 94 0.33 -4.09 -15.76
C LYS A 94 -0.69 -5.21 -15.92
N ASP A 95 -0.37 -6.43 -15.46
CA ASP A 95 -1.28 -7.57 -15.53
C ASP A 95 -2.55 -7.33 -14.72
N LEU A 96 -2.42 -6.73 -13.53
CA LEU A 96 -3.56 -6.32 -12.72
C LEU A 96 -4.44 -5.29 -13.43
N VAL A 97 -3.85 -4.25 -14.04
CA VAL A 97 -4.59 -3.24 -14.80
C VAL A 97 -5.31 -3.88 -15.98
N HIS A 98 -4.65 -4.76 -16.74
CA HIS A 98 -5.29 -5.49 -17.84
C HIS A 98 -6.46 -6.35 -17.37
N PHE A 99 -6.30 -7.06 -16.25
CA PHE A 99 -7.37 -7.86 -15.66
C PHE A 99 -8.56 -6.98 -15.25
N VAL A 100 -8.32 -5.89 -14.54
CA VAL A 100 -9.37 -4.96 -14.11
C VAL A 100 -10.07 -4.33 -15.31
N ASP A 101 -9.32 -3.81 -16.28
CA ASP A 101 -9.86 -3.16 -17.47
C ASP A 101 -10.71 -4.11 -18.33
N SER A 102 -10.35 -5.39 -18.38
CA SER A 102 -11.07 -6.39 -19.21
C SER A 102 -12.31 -6.97 -18.52
N ASN A 103 -12.36 -6.98 -17.18
CA ASN A 103 -13.35 -7.75 -16.43
C ASN A 103 -14.28 -6.89 -15.56
N SER A 104 -14.07 -5.57 -15.48
CA SER A 104 -14.77 -4.73 -14.51
C SER A 104 -15.45 -3.52 -15.13
N SER A 105 -16.58 -3.14 -14.52
CA SER A 105 -17.31 -1.92 -14.85
C SER A 105 -17.70 -1.18 -13.57
N TYR A 106 -17.80 0.14 -13.66
CA TYR A 106 -18.23 1.02 -12.59
C TYR A 106 -19.28 1.99 -13.12
N ASN A 107 -20.43 2.09 -12.44
CA ASN A 107 -21.59 2.88 -12.89
C ASN A 107 -22.00 2.61 -14.35
N GLY A 108 -21.99 1.33 -14.74
CA GLY A 108 -22.33 0.89 -16.10
C GLY A 108 -21.30 1.27 -17.17
N LYS A 109 -20.15 1.84 -16.78
CA LYS A 109 -19.04 2.17 -17.69
C LYS A 109 -17.88 1.20 -17.51
N PRO A 110 -17.24 0.71 -18.58
CA PRO A 110 -16.03 -0.09 -18.48
C PRO A 110 -14.92 0.66 -17.72
N LEU A 111 -14.24 -0.02 -16.80
CA LEU A 111 -13.11 0.59 -16.08
C LEU A 111 -11.93 0.92 -17.02
N ALA A 112 -11.81 0.23 -18.16
CA ALA A 112 -10.88 0.60 -19.24
C ALA A 112 -11.01 2.07 -19.65
N SER A 113 -12.23 2.58 -19.74
CA SER A 113 -12.55 3.96 -20.12
C SER A 113 -12.63 4.95 -18.95
N THR A 114 -12.26 4.53 -17.74
CA THR A 114 -12.41 5.31 -16.51
C THR A 114 -11.03 5.59 -15.88
N ASN A 115 -10.85 6.82 -15.39
CA ASN A 115 -9.67 7.17 -14.59
C ASN A 115 -9.81 6.55 -13.20
N TYR A 116 -8.89 5.66 -12.84
CA TYR A 116 -8.78 5.09 -11.50
C TYR A 116 -7.30 4.94 -11.11
N ILE A 117 -7.05 4.80 -9.81
CA ILE A 117 -5.73 4.51 -9.24
C ILE A 117 -5.69 3.08 -8.72
N VAL A 118 -4.54 2.43 -8.85
CA VAL A 118 -4.27 1.15 -8.20
C VAL A 118 -3.62 1.45 -6.86
N VAL A 119 -4.18 0.90 -5.78
CA VAL A 119 -3.63 1.02 -4.43
C VAL A 119 -3.15 -0.37 -3.99
N GLY A 120 -1.87 -0.47 -3.66
CA GLY A 120 -1.28 -1.69 -3.10
C GLY A 120 -1.52 -1.78 -1.58
N HIS A 121 -1.92 -2.95 -1.09
CA HIS A 121 -2.24 -3.15 0.33
C HIS A 121 -1.04 -2.98 1.28
N PHE A 122 -1.39 -2.58 2.50
CA PHE A 122 -0.58 -2.17 3.64
C PHE A 122 0.34 -3.26 4.22
N TYR A 123 1.43 -2.82 4.85
CA TYR A 123 2.05 -3.57 5.94
C TYR A 123 2.42 -2.63 7.10
N LEU A 124 2.11 -3.06 8.33
CA LEU A 124 2.53 -2.44 9.59
C LEU A 124 3.42 -3.44 10.33
N LYS A 125 4.60 -3.02 10.77
CA LYS A 125 5.48 -3.85 11.61
C LYS A 125 4.72 -4.24 12.90
N SER A 126 4.41 -5.52 13.06
CA SER A 126 3.53 -6.01 14.13
C SER A 126 4.15 -5.87 15.53
N GLY A 127 3.30 -5.58 16.52
CA GLY A 127 3.62 -5.47 17.95
C GLY A 127 3.21 -4.17 18.64
N LYS A 128 2.84 -3.11 17.91
CA LYS A 128 2.45 -1.80 18.48
C LYS A 128 1.10 -1.23 18.03
N PHE A 129 0.44 -1.83 17.03
CA PHE A 129 -0.76 -1.26 16.41
C PHE A 129 -1.81 -2.34 16.14
N GLU A 130 -3.07 -2.02 16.43
CA GLU A 130 -4.21 -2.94 16.38
C GLU A 130 -5.07 -2.78 15.11
N CYS A 131 -4.86 -1.73 14.31
CA CYS A 131 -5.60 -1.50 13.06
C CYS A 131 -4.78 -0.72 12.01
N ALA A 132 -5.17 -0.89 10.74
CA ALA A 132 -4.77 -0.02 9.64
C ALA A 132 -6.02 0.70 9.13
N VAL A 133 -5.96 2.02 8.98
CA VAL A 133 -7.04 2.84 8.40
C VAL A 133 -6.69 3.10 6.95
N THR A 134 -7.53 2.64 6.03
CA THR A 134 -7.43 2.99 4.61
C THR A 134 -8.60 3.92 4.28
N ASP A 135 -8.30 5.15 3.85
CA ASP A 135 -9.34 6.05 3.36
C ASP A 135 -9.72 5.62 1.95
N VAL A 136 -10.89 4.99 1.83
CA VAL A 136 -11.56 4.76 0.56
C VAL A 136 -12.51 5.94 0.37
N VAL A 137 -12.38 6.68 -0.74
CA VAL A 137 -13.34 7.73 -1.09
C VAL A 137 -14.75 7.14 -0.99
N SER A 138 -15.63 7.77 -0.21
CA SER A 138 -16.97 7.25 0.13
C SER A 138 -17.87 6.96 -1.07
N THR A 139 -17.53 7.48 -2.25
CA THR A 139 -18.20 7.20 -3.51
C THR A 139 -17.71 5.92 -4.20
N ASN A 140 -16.59 5.33 -3.78
CA ASN A 140 -16.03 4.10 -4.34
C ASN A 140 -16.55 2.87 -3.59
N VAL A 141 -17.84 2.57 -3.82
CA VAL A 141 -18.59 1.47 -3.20
C VAL A 141 -17.98 0.08 -3.46
N ILE A 142 -17.20 -0.08 -4.53
CA ILE A 142 -16.54 -1.37 -4.85
C ILE A 142 -15.32 -1.58 -3.95
N SER A 143 -14.51 -0.54 -3.73
CA SER A 143 -13.37 -0.60 -2.81
C SER A 143 -13.83 -0.70 -1.35
N LEU A 144 -14.93 -0.05 -0.99
CA LEU A 144 -15.59 -0.22 0.32
C LEU A 144 -15.96 -1.69 0.57
N ARG A 145 -16.65 -2.32 -0.37
CA ARG A 145 -17.05 -3.74 -0.27
C ARG A 145 -15.87 -4.72 -0.26
N ALA A 146 -14.73 -4.36 -0.85
CA ALA A 146 -13.51 -5.17 -0.81
C ALA A 146 -12.76 -5.06 0.53
N HIS A 147 -12.93 -3.93 1.25
CA HIS A 147 -12.33 -3.69 2.57
C HIS A 147 -13.25 -4.07 3.73
N GLU A 148 -14.57 -4.13 3.50
CA GLU A 148 -15.53 -4.71 4.43
C GLU A 148 -15.28 -6.23 4.51
N ARG A 149 -14.58 -6.68 5.55
CA ARG A 149 -14.65 -8.07 5.99
C ARG A 149 -16.12 -8.38 6.24
N ARG A 150 -16.69 -9.32 5.48
CA ARG A 150 -17.86 -10.04 5.97
C ARG A 150 -17.37 -10.93 7.10
N ASP A 151 -17.58 -10.47 8.33
CA ASP A 151 -17.56 -11.37 9.48
C ASP A 151 -18.63 -12.44 9.21
N GLY A 152 -18.14 -13.64 8.93
CA GLY A 152 -18.90 -14.89 8.81
C GLY A 152 -18.09 -15.98 9.46
#